data_AF-A0A8T5GU45-F1
#
_entry.id   AF-A0A8T5GU45-F1
#
_cell.length_a   1.000
_cell.length_b   1.000
_cell.length_c   1.000
_cell.angle_alpha   90.00
_cell.angle_beta   90.00
_cell.angle_gamma   90.00
#
_symmetry.space_group_name_H-M   'P 1'
#
loop_
_entity.id
_entity.type
_entity.pdbx_description
1 polymer ?
#
loop_
_entity_poly.entity_id
_entity_poly.type
_entity_poly.pdbx_seq_one_letter_code
_entity_poly.pdbx_strand_id
1 'polypeptide(L)'
;MTQRRRRSALLFSALMLIQVLAPVTFIGSAETPSQSVDTAVDLDLLSTIDLQPSGDLANGWFDASEGVGAIDLIYRDASVVPVQEWALWSGMGEKLDGWFVITHTFPVPSPWFYELEEAGIECHSFLPPNGFHCQLQGHTIEQLTELNVEGIVKLDGVDKVRENLVKGITGLEMTAENLFVREGVASA
;
A
#
# COMPACT_ATOMS: atom_id res chain seq x y z
N MET A 1 -22.29 -9.59 61.19
CA MET A 1 -21.62 -10.03 59.94
C MET A 1 -22.41 -9.75 58.65
N THR A 2 -23.75 -9.70 58.68
CA THR A 2 -24.65 -9.53 57.52
C THR A 2 -24.66 -8.12 56.90
N GLN A 3 -24.47 -7.06 57.69
CA GLN A 3 -24.53 -5.68 57.21
C GLN A 3 -23.30 -5.27 56.37
N ARG A 4 -22.11 -5.83 56.69
CA ARG A 4 -20.86 -5.60 55.94
C ARG A 4 -20.93 -6.26 54.56
N ARG A 5 -21.48 -7.48 54.46
CA ARG A 5 -21.73 -8.19 53.18
C ARG A 5 -22.72 -7.46 52.28
N ARG A 6 -23.82 -6.91 52.82
CA ARG A 6 -24.78 -6.11 52.05
C ARG A 6 -24.17 -4.82 51.49
N ARG A 7 -23.34 -4.13 52.28
CA ARG A 7 -22.62 -2.92 51.82
C ARG A 7 -21.60 -3.24 50.73
N SER A 8 -20.85 -4.33 50.87
CA SER A 8 -19.92 -4.79 49.84
C SER A 8 -20.64 -5.20 48.55
N ALA A 9 -21.78 -5.90 48.64
CA ALA A 9 -22.56 -6.30 47.46
C ALA A 9 -23.12 -5.09 46.70
N LEU A 10 -23.63 -4.08 47.40
CA LEU A 10 -24.12 -2.84 46.78
C LEU A 10 -22.99 -2.03 46.11
N LEU A 11 -21.81 -1.99 46.73
CA LEU A 11 -20.62 -1.37 46.14
C LEU A 11 -20.16 -2.09 44.88
N PHE A 12 -20.13 -3.43 44.88
CA PHE A 12 -19.76 -4.22 43.70
C PHE A 12 -20.78 -4.08 42.56
N SER A 13 -22.08 -4.10 42.86
CA SER A 13 -23.13 -3.88 41.84
C SER A 13 -23.10 -2.46 41.27
N ALA A 14 -22.83 -1.45 42.09
CA ALA A 14 -22.65 -0.07 41.61
C ALA A 14 -21.40 0.09 40.73
N LEU A 15 -20.28 -0.54 41.11
CA LEU A 15 -19.05 -0.55 40.31
C LEU A 15 -19.26 -1.24 38.95
N MET A 16 -19.99 -2.36 38.90
CA MET A 16 -20.31 -3.01 37.62
C MET A 16 -21.22 -2.16 36.73
N LEU A 17 -22.17 -1.41 37.28
CA LEU A 17 -23.02 -0.51 36.49
C LEU A 17 -22.25 0.70 35.94
N ILE A 18 -21.23 1.19 36.67
CA ILE A 18 -20.36 2.28 36.21
C ILE A 18 -19.47 1.84 35.03
N GLN A 19 -19.09 0.55 34.95
CA GLN A 19 -18.31 0.02 33.82
C GLN A 19 -19.10 -0.06 32.51
N VAL A 20 -20.44 -0.13 32.56
CA VAL A 20 -21.30 -0.10 31.36
C VAL A 20 -21.46 1.33 30.81
N LEU A 21 -21.14 2.34 31.62
CA LEU A 21 -21.16 3.76 31.25
C LEU A 21 -19.77 4.34 30.95
N ALA A 22 -18.73 3.49 30.93
CA ALA A 22 -17.43 3.92 30.43
C ALA A 22 -17.62 4.34 28.96
N PRO A 23 -17.27 5.58 28.59
CA PRO A 23 -17.28 5.96 27.18
C PRO A 23 -16.30 5.01 26.49
N VAL A 24 -16.76 4.29 25.47
CA VAL A 24 -15.87 3.75 24.45
C VAL A 24 -15.41 4.97 23.63
N THR A 25 -14.59 5.82 24.24
CA THR A 25 -13.83 6.85 23.56
C THR A 25 -12.38 6.40 23.52
N PHE A 26 -12.16 5.21 22.95
CA PHE A 26 -10.96 5.00 22.14
C PHE A 26 -11.33 5.44 20.73
N ILE A 27 -11.43 6.76 20.55
CA ILE A 27 -11.09 7.33 19.25
C ILE A 27 -9.57 7.43 19.32
N GLY A 28 -8.90 6.27 19.16
CA GLY A 28 -7.52 6.33 18.72
C GLY A 28 -7.59 7.01 17.36
N SER A 29 -6.97 8.18 17.24
CA SER A 29 -6.57 8.65 15.92
C SER A 29 -5.89 7.45 15.26
N ALA A 30 -6.37 6.99 14.10
CA ALA A 30 -5.66 5.93 13.39
C ALA A 30 -4.22 6.42 13.22
N GLU A 31 -3.30 5.78 13.95
CA GLU A 31 -1.90 6.17 13.95
C GLU A 31 -1.39 5.81 12.57
N THR A 32 -0.96 6.82 11.82
CA THR A 32 -0.31 6.58 10.54
C THR A 32 1.03 5.90 10.80
N PRO A 33 1.40 4.88 10.01
CA PRO A 33 2.64 4.16 10.20
C PRO A 33 3.85 5.07 10.04
N SER A 34 4.98 4.64 10.61
CA SER A 34 6.23 5.37 10.43
C SER A 34 6.74 5.24 9.00
N GLN A 35 7.21 6.35 8.43
CA GLN A 35 7.82 6.32 7.11
C GLN A 35 9.16 5.60 7.14
N SER A 36 9.42 4.77 6.14
CA SER A 36 10.67 4.04 5.95
C SER A 36 11.03 3.95 4.48
N VAL A 37 12.21 4.43 4.13
CA VAL A 37 12.76 4.34 2.77
C VAL A 37 13.79 3.21 2.75
N ASP A 38 13.38 2.07 2.23
CA ASP A 38 14.24 0.91 2.00
C ASP A 38 14.16 0.49 0.53
N THR A 39 15.30 0.56 -0.17
CA THR A 39 15.39 0.24 -1.59
C THR A 39 16.82 -0.11 -1.99
N ALA A 40 16.94 -1.03 -2.94
CA ALA A 40 18.20 -1.44 -3.55
C ALA A 40 18.59 -0.58 -4.77
N VAL A 41 17.81 0.43 -5.15
CA VAL A 41 18.13 1.31 -6.28
C VAL A 41 19.29 2.24 -5.94
N ASP A 42 20.16 2.50 -6.91
CA ASP A 42 21.22 3.51 -6.80
C ASP A 42 20.63 4.94 -6.75
N LEU A 43 20.36 5.43 -5.55
CA LEU A 43 19.79 6.76 -5.33
C LEU A 43 20.73 7.91 -5.74
N ASP A 44 22.04 7.71 -5.63
CA ASP A 44 23.02 8.70 -6.08
C ASP A 44 22.95 8.85 -7.61
N LEU A 45 22.79 7.75 -8.34
CA LEU A 45 22.55 7.77 -9.78
C LEU A 45 21.24 8.48 -10.13
N LEU A 46 20.14 8.13 -9.47
CA LEU A 46 18.83 8.76 -9.74
C LEU A 46 18.84 10.26 -9.41
N SER A 47 19.63 10.69 -8.42
CA SER A 47 19.79 12.11 -8.06
C SER A 47 20.34 12.97 -9.21
N THR A 48 21.09 12.37 -10.14
CA THR A 48 21.65 13.10 -11.29
C THR A 48 20.60 13.63 -12.26
N ILE A 49 19.37 13.11 -12.17
CA ILE A 49 18.21 13.56 -12.95
C ILE A 49 17.11 14.15 -12.05
N ASP A 50 17.49 14.63 -10.86
CA ASP A 50 16.59 15.20 -9.85
C ASP A 50 15.47 14.25 -9.39
N LEU A 51 15.71 12.95 -9.44
CA LEU A 51 14.77 11.93 -8.97
C LEU A 51 15.16 11.44 -7.58
N GLN A 52 14.24 11.56 -6.63
CA GLN A 52 14.42 11.15 -5.23
C GLN A 52 13.16 10.40 -4.76
N PRO A 53 13.28 9.47 -3.79
CA PRO A 53 12.12 8.83 -3.19
C PRO A 53 11.28 9.88 -2.47
N SER A 54 9.96 9.82 -2.59
CA SER A 54 9.07 10.74 -1.87
C SER A 54 9.15 10.57 -0.35
N GLY A 55 9.31 9.32 0.12
CA GLY A 55 9.13 8.95 1.53
C GLY A 55 7.66 8.88 1.97
N ASP A 56 6.71 9.16 1.07
CA ASP A 56 5.29 9.24 1.40
C ASP A 56 4.63 7.85 1.56
N LEU A 57 3.68 7.74 2.48
CA LEU A 57 2.91 6.52 2.72
C LEU A 57 2.09 6.11 1.50
N ALA A 58 1.56 7.09 0.75
CA ALA A 58 0.85 6.85 -0.51
C ALA A 58 1.70 6.09 -1.54
N ASN A 59 3.02 6.24 -1.44
CA ASN A 59 4.00 5.59 -2.30
C ASN A 59 4.56 4.28 -1.72
N GLY A 60 4.04 3.82 -0.59
CA GLY A 60 4.41 2.54 0.01
C GLY A 60 5.74 2.58 0.76
N TRP A 61 6.15 3.75 1.27
CA TRP A 61 7.35 3.91 2.10
C TRP A 61 7.05 3.71 3.59
N PHE A 62 6.67 2.50 3.98
CA PHE A 62 6.39 2.10 5.37
C PHE A 62 6.51 0.58 5.53
N ASP A 63 6.46 0.06 6.75
CA ASP A 63 6.53 -1.39 6.97
C ASP A 63 5.26 -2.11 6.49
N ALA A 64 5.43 -3.12 5.64
CA ALA A 64 4.31 -3.84 5.03
C ALA A 64 3.39 -4.55 6.04
N SER A 65 3.89 -4.84 7.25
CA SER A 65 3.09 -5.42 8.33
C SER A 65 2.09 -4.46 8.95
N GLU A 66 2.27 -3.15 8.74
CA GLU A 66 1.31 -2.13 9.15
C GLU A 66 0.17 -1.98 8.11
N GLY A 67 0.40 -2.35 6.85
CA GLY A 67 -0.58 -2.26 5.76
C GLY A 67 -1.34 -3.56 5.45
N VAL A 68 -1.80 -3.69 4.20
CA VAL A 68 -2.45 -4.91 3.67
C VAL A 68 -1.50 -5.76 2.81
N GLY A 69 -0.20 -5.67 3.07
CA GLY A 69 0.85 -6.37 2.34
C GLY A 69 1.70 -5.43 1.48
N ALA A 70 2.33 -5.99 0.45
CA ALA A 70 3.24 -5.29 -0.43
C ALA A 70 3.11 -5.76 -1.89
N ILE A 71 3.57 -4.92 -2.81
CA ILE A 71 3.74 -5.24 -4.24
C ILE A 71 5.22 -5.38 -4.56
N ASP A 72 5.56 -6.46 -5.25
CA ASP A 72 6.95 -6.78 -5.61
C ASP A 72 7.41 -5.88 -6.78
N LEU A 73 8.32 -4.96 -6.53
CA LEU A 73 8.95 -4.11 -7.55
C LEU A 73 10.42 -4.50 -7.74
N ILE A 74 11.05 -3.95 -8.79
CA ILE A 74 12.40 -4.35 -9.19
C ILE A 74 13.45 -4.10 -8.10
N TYR A 75 13.31 -3.01 -7.35
CA TYR A 75 14.32 -2.54 -6.39
C TYR A 75 13.82 -2.49 -4.95
N ARG A 76 12.58 -2.87 -4.69
CA ARG A 76 11.97 -2.88 -3.35
C ARG A 76 10.61 -3.56 -3.39
N ASP A 77 10.07 -3.84 -2.22
CA ASP A 77 8.65 -4.13 -2.07
C ASP A 77 7.93 -2.84 -1.65
N ALA A 78 6.84 -2.50 -2.36
CA ALA A 78 6.05 -1.31 -2.05
C ALA A 78 4.85 -1.68 -1.17
N SER A 79 4.85 -1.18 0.07
CA SER A 79 3.77 -1.44 1.02
C SER A 79 2.44 -0.86 0.54
N VAL A 80 1.35 -1.57 0.82
CA VAL A 80 0.01 -1.25 0.32
C VAL A 80 -0.84 -0.67 1.43
N VAL A 81 -1.37 0.52 1.20
CA VAL A 81 -2.23 1.22 2.15
C VAL A 81 -3.63 0.56 2.12
N PRO A 82 -4.23 0.22 3.27
CA PRO A 82 -5.59 -0.29 3.32
C PRO A 82 -6.57 0.71 2.66
N VAL A 83 -7.51 0.24 1.85
CA VAL A 83 -8.41 1.11 1.07
C VAL A 83 -9.19 2.08 1.97
N GLN A 84 -9.62 1.65 3.16
CA GLN A 84 -10.37 2.50 4.10
C GLN A 84 -9.47 3.56 4.76
N GLU A 85 -8.18 3.30 4.87
CA GLU A 85 -7.20 4.21 5.49
C GLU A 85 -6.55 5.15 4.46
N TRP A 86 -6.81 4.93 3.16
CA TRP A 86 -6.17 5.66 2.07
C TRP A 86 -6.21 7.17 2.27
N ALA A 87 -7.39 7.73 2.52
CA ALA A 87 -7.54 9.18 2.63
C ALA A 87 -6.72 9.77 3.79
N LEU A 88 -6.68 9.06 4.91
CA LEU A 88 -5.92 9.48 6.09
C LEU A 88 -4.41 9.35 5.86
N TRP A 89 -3.96 8.18 5.38
CA TRP A 89 -2.52 7.87 5.30
C TRP A 89 -1.85 8.57 4.14
N SER A 90 -2.52 8.68 2.99
CA SER A 90 -1.98 9.37 1.82
C SER A 90 -2.09 10.89 1.92
N GLY A 91 -2.96 11.40 2.80
CA GLY A 91 -3.38 12.81 2.80
C GLY A 91 -4.14 13.23 1.53
N MET A 92 -4.48 12.27 0.65
CA MET A 92 -5.28 12.48 -0.55
C MET A 92 -6.77 12.36 -0.19
N GLY A 93 -7.64 13.00 -0.97
CA GLY A 93 -9.08 12.95 -0.71
C GLY A 93 -9.68 11.55 -0.92
N GLU A 94 -10.94 11.38 -0.52
CA GLU A 94 -11.72 10.14 -0.67
C GLU A 94 -12.07 9.82 -2.13
N LYS A 95 -11.85 10.75 -3.07
CA LYS A 95 -12.09 10.59 -4.50
C LYS A 95 -10.78 10.56 -5.25
N LEU A 96 -10.51 9.46 -5.94
CA LEU A 96 -9.23 9.16 -6.56
C LEU A 96 -9.29 9.32 -8.07
N ASP A 97 -8.33 10.07 -8.60
CA ASP A 97 -8.12 10.27 -10.02
C ASP A 97 -6.64 10.09 -10.37
N GLY A 98 -6.36 9.29 -11.40
CA GLY A 98 -5.01 9.00 -11.87
C GLY A 98 -4.61 7.53 -11.76
N TRP A 99 -3.30 7.28 -11.78
CA TRP A 99 -2.70 5.95 -11.83
C TRP A 99 -2.36 5.42 -10.45
N PHE A 100 -2.89 4.24 -10.15
CA PHE A 100 -2.70 3.54 -8.87
C PHE A 100 -2.49 2.06 -9.12
N VAL A 101 -1.86 1.39 -8.16
CA VAL A 101 -1.95 -0.05 -8.01
C VAL A 101 -3.04 -0.32 -6.99
N ILE A 102 -4.04 -1.10 -7.37
CA ILE A 102 -5.10 -1.57 -6.47
C ILE A 102 -4.96 -3.07 -6.28
N THR A 103 -5.16 -3.54 -5.05
CA THR A 103 -4.99 -4.94 -4.67
C THR A 103 -6.31 -5.61 -4.31
N HIS A 104 -6.34 -6.92 -4.45
CA HIS A 104 -7.44 -7.79 -4.01
C HIS A 104 -6.88 -8.93 -3.16
N THR A 105 -7.71 -9.61 -2.38
CA THR A 105 -7.31 -10.83 -1.67
C THR A 105 -6.67 -11.84 -2.64
N PHE A 106 -5.54 -12.43 -2.25
CA PHE A 106 -4.91 -13.52 -3.00
C PHE A 106 -5.62 -14.87 -2.71
N PRO A 107 -5.86 -15.73 -3.72
CA PRO A 107 -5.58 -15.53 -5.14
C PRO A 107 -6.58 -14.58 -5.81
N VAL A 108 -6.10 -13.74 -6.72
CA VAL A 108 -6.93 -12.77 -7.43
C VAL A 108 -7.91 -13.50 -8.37
N PRO A 109 -9.24 -13.32 -8.23
CA PRO A 109 -10.21 -13.92 -9.13
C PRO A 109 -10.03 -13.40 -10.55
N SER A 110 -9.95 -14.30 -11.54
CA SER A 110 -9.87 -13.88 -12.96
C SER A 110 -11.02 -12.95 -13.41
N PRO A 111 -12.27 -13.12 -12.94
CA PRO A 111 -13.36 -12.19 -13.29
C PRO A 111 -13.15 -10.75 -12.80
N TRP A 112 -12.42 -10.56 -11.70
CA TRP A 112 -12.26 -9.24 -11.06
C TRP A 112 -11.67 -8.20 -12.01
N PHE A 113 -10.76 -8.61 -12.90
CA PHE A 113 -10.20 -7.71 -13.92
C PHE A 113 -11.29 -7.09 -14.82
N TYR A 114 -12.30 -7.87 -15.19
CA TYR A 114 -13.42 -7.40 -16.03
C TYR A 114 -14.44 -6.60 -15.22
N GLU A 115 -14.66 -6.96 -13.95
CA GLU A 115 -15.53 -6.18 -13.04
C GLU A 115 -15.00 -4.76 -12.82
N LEU A 116 -13.68 -4.60 -12.71
CA LEU A 116 -13.02 -3.29 -12.67
C LEU A 116 -13.26 -2.51 -13.97
N GLU A 117 -13.13 -3.15 -15.13
CA GLU A 117 -13.38 -2.51 -16.43
C GLU A 117 -14.84 -2.07 -16.57
N GLU A 118 -15.81 -2.91 -16.17
CA GLU A 118 -17.24 -2.58 -16.16
C GLU A 118 -17.57 -1.41 -15.23
N ALA A 119 -16.80 -1.25 -14.15
CA ALA A 119 -16.90 -0.11 -13.24
C ALA A 119 -16.23 1.17 -13.78
N GLY A 120 -15.55 1.12 -14.93
CA GLY A 120 -14.83 2.26 -15.52
C GLY A 120 -13.39 2.42 -15.02
N ILE A 121 -12.80 1.36 -14.46
CA ILE A 121 -11.40 1.31 -14.02
C ILE A 121 -10.59 0.53 -15.07
N GLU A 122 -9.69 1.22 -15.76
CA GLU A 122 -8.86 0.62 -16.81
C GLU A 122 -7.56 0.07 -16.21
N CYS A 123 -7.36 -1.24 -16.28
CA CYS A 123 -6.17 -1.91 -15.75
C CYS A 123 -5.29 -2.49 -16.86
N HIS A 124 -3.95 -2.43 -16.71
CA HIS A 124 -3.03 -2.80 -17.80
C HIS A 124 -2.02 -3.87 -17.45
N SER A 125 -1.61 -3.97 -16.20
CA SER A 125 -0.51 -4.85 -15.81
C SER A 125 -0.78 -5.45 -14.45
N PHE A 126 -0.61 -6.76 -14.37
CA PHE A 126 -0.56 -7.46 -13.10
C PHE A 126 0.78 -7.15 -12.42
N LEU A 127 0.70 -6.75 -11.16
CA LEU A 127 1.83 -6.55 -10.28
C LEU A 127 1.72 -7.56 -9.14
N PRO A 128 2.63 -8.55 -9.07
CA PRO A 128 2.60 -9.55 -8.02
C PRO A 128 2.64 -8.94 -6.61
N PRO A 129 2.05 -9.63 -5.63
CA PRO A 129 1.39 -10.94 -5.75
C PRO A 129 -0.10 -10.85 -6.14
N ASN A 130 -0.73 -9.69 -6.02
CA ASN A 130 -2.20 -9.58 -6.06
C ASN A 130 -2.73 -8.22 -6.53
N GLY A 131 -1.92 -7.40 -7.19
CA GLY A 131 -2.29 -6.05 -7.62
C GLY A 131 -2.45 -5.91 -9.14
N PHE A 132 -3.23 -4.91 -9.54
CA PHE A 132 -3.23 -4.40 -10.91
C PHE A 132 -2.88 -2.92 -10.93
N HIS A 133 -2.07 -2.52 -11.91
CA HIS A 133 -1.84 -1.11 -12.22
C HIS A 133 -2.98 -0.57 -13.09
N CYS A 134 -3.75 0.36 -12.54
CA CYS A 134 -5.00 0.83 -13.11
C CYS A 134 -5.12 2.36 -13.09
N GLN A 135 -5.93 2.88 -14.00
CA GLN A 135 -6.34 4.28 -14.05
C GLN A 135 -7.73 4.44 -13.43
N LEU A 136 -7.82 5.22 -12.36
CA LEU A 136 -9.06 5.63 -11.72
C LEU A 136 -9.52 6.98 -12.29
N GLN A 137 -10.82 7.12 -12.54
CA GLN A 137 -11.44 8.32 -13.11
C GLN A 137 -12.44 8.96 -12.14
N GLY A 138 -11.97 9.29 -10.93
CA GLY A 138 -12.80 9.89 -9.88
C GLY A 138 -13.63 8.89 -9.08
N HIS A 139 -13.11 7.69 -8.84
CA HIS A 139 -13.77 6.68 -8.00
C HIS A 139 -13.62 7.02 -6.52
N THR A 140 -14.65 6.81 -5.70
CA THR A 140 -14.55 7.01 -4.24
C THR A 140 -14.03 5.75 -3.54
N ILE A 141 -13.52 5.91 -2.32
CA ILE A 141 -13.11 4.80 -1.45
C ILE A 141 -14.24 3.79 -1.25
N GLU A 142 -15.48 4.24 -1.12
CA GLU A 142 -16.64 3.36 -0.99
C GLU A 142 -16.84 2.52 -2.26
N GLN A 143 -16.78 3.13 -3.44
CA GLN A 143 -16.91 2.42 -4.72
C GLN A 143 -15.80 1.38 -4.89
N LEU A 144 -14.56 1.72 -4.51
CA LEU A 144 -13.44 0.78 -4.55
C LEU A 144 -13.62 -0.37 -3.56
N THR A 145 -14.16 -0.08 -2.37
CA THR A 145 -14.48 -1.10 -1.36
C THR A 145 -15.58 -2.05 -1.86
N GLU A 146 -16.62 -1.54 -2.54
CA GLU A 146 -17.69 -2.36 -3.15
C GLU A 146 -17.15 -3.29 -4.25
N LEU A 147 -16.06 -2.90 -4.91
CA LEU A 147 -15.33 -3.71 -5.89
C LEU A 147 -14.30 -4.66 -5.25
N ASN A 148 -14.33 -4.84 -3.93
CA ASN A 148 -13.38 -5.68 -3.17
C ASN A 148 -11.91 -5.28 -3.34
N VAL A 149 -11.63 -3.99 -3.59
CA VAL A 149 -10.27 -3.46 -3.45
C VAL A 149 -9.89 -3.54 -1.97
N GLU A 150 -8.80 -4.23 -1.64
CA GLU A 150 -8.29 -4.31 -0.27
C GLU A 150 -7.34 -3.16 0.06
N GLY A 151 -6.56 -2.74 -0.93
CA GLY A 151 -5.56 -1.71 -0.73
C GLY A 151 -5.14 -0.99 -1.99
N ILE A 152 -4.43 0.11 -1.77
CA ILE A 152 -4.01 1.05 -2.80
C ILE A 152 -2.56 1.44 -2.54
N VAL A 153 -1.76 1.53 -3.61
CA VAL A 153 -0.45 2.18 -3.58
C VAL A 153 -0.21 2.93 -4.89
N LYS A 154 0.43 4.08 -4.82
CA LYS A 154 0.84 4.85 -5.99
C LYS A 154 2.33 4.63 -6.22
N LEU A 155 2.74 4.14 -7.40
CA LEU A 155 4.17 3.95 -7.67
C LEU A 155 4.93 5.27 -7.51
N ASP A 156 6.05 5.22 -6.79
CA ASP A 156 6.97 6.35 -6.59
C ASP A 156 7.62 6.74 -7.93
N GLY A 157 8.24 7.91 -7.98
CA GLY A 157 9.07 8.30 -9.13
C GLY A 157 10.23 7.32 -9.33
N VAL A 158 10.89 6.89 -8.26
CA VAL A 158 12.06 5.99 -8.32
C VAL A 158 11.70 4.58 -8.81
N ASP A 159 10.44 4.16 -8.66
CA ASP A 159 9.96 2.86 -9.13
C ASP A 159 9.78 2.79 -10.65
N LYS A 160 9.64 3.94 -11.30
CA LYS A 160 9.27 4.05 -12.72
C LYS A 160 10.48 4.11 -13.65
N VAL A 161 11.67 4.34 -13.11
CA VAL A 161 12.89 4.60 -13.88
C VAL A 161 13.91 3.52 -13.56
N ARG A 162 14.38 2.80 -14.58
CA ARG A 162 15.47 1.83 -14.42
C ARG A 162 16.82 2.55 -14.39
N GLU A 163 17.74 2.06 -13.58
CA GLU A 163 19.11 2.61 -13.50
C GLU A 163 19.80 2.67 -14.86
N ASN A 164 19.66 1.64 -15.70
CA ASN A 164 20.25 1.64 -17.04
C ASN A 164 19.68 2.74 -17.95
N LEU A 165 18.41 3.12 -17.76
CA LEU A 165 17.86 4.27 -18.48
C LEU A 165 18.57 5.55 -18.05
N VAL A 166 18.74 5.76 -16.74
CA VAL A 166 19.46 6.92 -16.19
C VAL A 166 20.91 6.94 -16.69
N LYS A 167 21.62 5.80 -16.61
CA LYS A 167 22.99 5.66 -17.13
C LYS A 167 23.06 6.06 -18.62
N GLY A 168 22.16 5.53 -19.44
CA GLY A 168 22.12 5.81 -20.87
C GLY A 168 21.90 7.29 -21.21
N ILE A 169 20.95 7.97 -20.55
CA ILE A 169 20.64 9.39 -20.84
C ILE A 169 21.68 10.36 -20.26
N THR A 170 22.44 9.94 -19.24
CA THR A 170 23.52 10.73 -18.63
C THR A 170 24.90 10.44 -19.24
N GLY A 171 24.97 9.51 -20.20
CA GLY A 171 26.23 9.13 -20.87
C GLY A 171 27.14 8.22 -20.04
N LEU A 172 26.62 7.60 -18.98
CA LEU A 172 27.32 6.58 -18.21
C LEU A 172 27.20 5.21 -18.89
N GLU A 173 28.15 4.33 -18.59
CA GLU A 173 28.13 2.95 -19.08
C GLU A 173 26.93 2.19 -18.49
N MET A 174 26.12 1.60 -19.37
CA MET A 174 24.97 0.78 -18.97
C MET A 174 25.41 -0.64 -18.62
N THR A 175 24.78 -1.23 -17.61
CA THR A 175 25.01 -2.63 -17.21
C THR A 175 24.14 -3.53 -18.10
N ALA A 176 24.73 -4.14 -19.13
CA ALA A 176 24.01 -5.05 -20.02
C ALA A 176 24.20 -6.51 -19.57
N GLU A 177 23.22 -7.05 -18.84
CA GLU A 177 23.11 -8.51 -18.69
C GLU A 177 22.27 -9.08 -19.84
N ASN A 178 22.85 -10.00 -20.60
CA ASN A 178 22.11 -10.72 -21.63
C ASN A 178 21.37 -11.90 -20.98
N LEU A 179 20.09 -11.70 -20.66
CA LEU A 179 19.23 -12.71 -20.03
C LEU A 179 19.00 -13.97 -20.90
N PHE A 180 19.35 -13.91 -22.18
CA PHE A 180 19.23 -15.04 -23.11
C PHE A 180 20.53 -15.83 -23.29
N VAL A 181 21.65 -15.33 -22.78
CA VAL A 181 22.93 -16.03 -22.81
C VAL A 181 23.13 -16.72 -21.48
N ARG A 182 22.97 -18.05 -21.47
CA ARG A 182 23.39 -18.89 -20.36
C ARG A 182 24.84 -19.30 -20.60
N GLU A 183 25.73 -19.06 -19.64
CA GLU A 183 27.10 -19.57 -19.72
C GLU A 183 27.09 -21.08 -20.01
N GLY A 184 27.84 -21.49 -21.03
CA GLY A 184 27.96 -22.89 -21.44
C GLY A 184 26.87 -23.42 -22.38
N VAL A 185 25.91 -22.60 -22.82
CA VAL A 185 24.93 -22.98 -23.86
C VAL A 185 25.15 -22.08 -25.07
N ALA A 186 25.64 -22.65 -26.17
CA ALA A 186 25.73 -21.91 -27.43
C ALA A 186 24.32 -21.55 -27.89
N SER A 187 24.08 -20.26 -28.14
CA SER A 187 22.88 -19.78 -28.83
C SER A 187 22.81 -20.45 -30.19
N ALA A 188 21.75 -21.22 -30.45
CA ALA A 188 21.50 -21.87 -31.73
C ALA A 188 21.13 -20.86 -32.82
#